data_AF-A0A7D9LBS4-F1
#
_entry.id   AF-A0A7D9LBS4-F1
#
_cell.length_a   1.000
_cell.length_b   1.000
_cell.length_c   1.000
_cell.angle_alpha   90.00
_cell.angle_beta   90.00
_cell.angle_gamma   90.00
#
_symmetry.space_group_name_H-M   'P 1'
#
loop_
_entity.id
_entity.type
_entity.pdbx_description
1 polymer ?
#
loop_
_entity_poly.entity_id
_entity_poly.type
_entity_poly.pdbx_seq_one_letter_code
_entity_poly.pdbx_strand_id
1 'polypeptide(L)'
;VVGVEPSPDGKGVLLVTKKKRGHNKPGSNLVSNKLSKNSRASLKSIRNACGKSHYRGDLEDAAVRRAAAFIRSQRPTAAVQKRRTRKKQS
;
A
#
# COMPACT_ATOMS: atom_id res chain seq x y z
N VAL A 1 -7.21 5.20 -12.30
CA VAL A 1 -6.92 5.60 -10.89
C VAL A 1 -6.32 4.40 -10.20
N VAL A 2 -5.24 4.57 -9.45
CA VAL A 2 -4.65 3.52 -8.62
C VAL A 2 -4.59 4.05 -7.18
N GLY A 3 -5.29 3.37 -6.28
CA GLY A 3 -5.30 3.62 -4.84
C GLY A 3 -4.62 2.49 -4.11
N VAL A 4 -3.93 2.81 -3.02
CA VAL A 4 -3.28 1.84 -2.15
C VAL A 4 -3.73 2.13 -0.72
N GLU A 5 -4.39 1.15 -0.11
CA GLU A 5 -5.04 1.27 1.19
C GLU A 5 -4.61 0.13 2.12
N PRO A 6 -4.59 0.36 3.44
CA PRO A 6 -4.34 -0.72 4.39
C PRO A 6 -5.48 -1.75 4.34
N SER A 7 -5.14 -3.02 4.48
CA SER A 7 -6.17 -4.07 4.64
C SER A 7 -6.90 -3.89 5.99
N PRO A 8 -8.23 -4.07 6.05
CA PRO A 8 -9.00 -3.94 7.28
C PRO A 8 -8.54 -4.92 8.38
N ASP A 9 -8.04 -6.09 7.99
CA ASP A 9 -7.53 -7.12 8.91
C ASP A 9 -6.15 -6.79 9.51
N GLY A 10 -5.62 -5.58 9.27
CA GLY A 10 -4.31 -5.14 9.77
C GLY A 10 -3.10 -5.84 9.11
N LYS A 11 -3.33 -6.76 8.15
CA LYS A 11 -2.29 -7.50 7.45
C LYS A 11 -2.40 -7.33 5.94
N GLY A 12 -1.34 -6.79 5.33
CA GLY A 12 -1.25 -6.59 3.89
C GLY A 12 -1.97 -5.33 3.43
N VAL A 13 -2.19 -5.23 2.12
CA VAL A 13 -2.59 -3.99 1.44
C VAL A 13 -3.70 -4.27 0.44
N LEU A 14 -4.64 -3.35 0.28
CA LEU A 14 -5.65 -3.33 -0.78
C LEU A 14 -5.16 -2.47 -1.95
N LEU A 15 -5.17 -3.04 -3.16
CA LEU A 15 -4.95 -2.31 -4.40
C LEU A 15 -6.31 -1.95 -5.01
N VAL A 16 -6.62 -0.66 -5.02
CA VAL A 16 -7.87 -0.12 -5.60
C VAL A 16 -7.59 0.36 -7.02
N THR A 17 -8.34 -0.16 -7.99
CA THR A 17 -8.24 0.24 -9.40
C THR A 17 -9.61 0.57 -9.98
N LYS A 18 -9.64 1.39 -11.02
CA LYS A 18 -10.87 1.75 -11.73
C LYS A 18 -11.07 0.82 -12.93
N LYS A 19 -12.27 0.26 -13.09
CA LYS A 19 -12.65 -0.55 -14.25
C LYS A 19 -12.62 0.29 -15.52
N LYS A 20 -12.41 -0.37 -16.66
CA LYS A 20 -12.50 0.26 -17.98
C LYS A 20 -13.94 0.64 -18.36
N ARG A 21 -14.93 -0.13 -17.89
CA ARG A 21 -16.36 0.04 -18.18
C ARG A 21 -17.12 0.50 -16.93
N GLY A 22 -18.26 1.16 -17.12
CA GLY A 22 -19.08 1.65 -16.01
C GLY A 22 -18.60 2.97 -15.41
N HIS A 23 -18.07 3.88 -16.24
CA HIS A 23 -17.56 5.18 -15.80
C HIS A 23 -18.63 6.03 -15.09
N ASN A 24 -19.90 5.89 -15.49
CA ASN A 24 -21.08 6.52 -14.90
C ASN A 24 -21.69 5.76 -13.70
N LYS A 25 -21.10 4.64 -13.29
CA LYS A 25 -21.60 3.81 -12.17
C LYS A 25 -20.62 3.89 -10.98
N PRO A 26 -20.61 4.98 -10.20
CA PRO A 26 -19.62 5.20 -9.15
C PRO A 26 -19.57 4.04 -8.13
N GLY A 27 -20.71 3.44 -7.78
CA GLY A 27 -20.79 2.36 -6.79
C GLY A 27 -20.12 1.03 -7.20
N SER A 28 -19.88 0.77 -8.48
CA SER A 28 -19.33 -0.52 -8.95
C SER A 28 -18.09 -0.41 -9.83
N ASN A 29 -17.61 0.82 -10.05
CA ASN A 29 -16.49 1.10 -10.95
C ASN A 29 -15.12 0.93 -10.30
N LEU A 30 -15.05 0.88 -8.97
CA LEU A 30 -13.82 0.60 -8.23
C LEU A 30 -13.72 -0.90 -7.91
N VAL A 31 -12.51 -1.45 -8.03
CA VAL A 31 -12.18 -2.83 -7.65
C VAL A 31 -11.04 -2.79 -6.67
N SER A 32 -11.26 -3.37 -5.49
CA SER A 32 -10.25 -3.57 -4.46
C SER A 32 -9.75 -5.01 -4.46
N ASN A 33 -8.44 -5.19 -4.72
CA ASN A 33 -7.78 -6.50 -4.65
C ASN A 33 -6.93 -6.60 -3.39
N LYS A 34 -7.19 -7.60 -2.55
CA LYS A 34 -6.44 -7.84 -1.32
C LYS A 34 -5.11 -8.57 -1.59
N LEU A 35 -4.02 -7.99 -1.11
CA LEU A 35 -2.66 -8.52 -1.23
C LEU A 35 -2.08 -8.82 0.16
N SER A 36 -2.37 -10.01 0.67
CA SER A 36 -1.98 -10.47 2.01
C SER A 36 -0.95 -11.62 2.03
N LYS A 37 -0.19 -11.81 0.93
CA LYS A 37 0.80 -12.89 0.83
C LYS A 37 2.08 -12.55 1.61
N ASN A 38 3.20 -12.41 0.92
CA ASN A 38 4.46 -11.92 1.48
C ASN A 38 4.79 -10.55 0.87
N SER A 39 5.63 -9.77 1.56
CA SER A 39 5.94 -8.38 1.17
C SER A 39 6.45 -8.27 -0.28
N ARG A 40 7.40 -9.14 -0.66
CA ARG A 40 7.98 -9.17 -2.01
C ARG A 40 6.94 -9.50 -3.07
N ALA A 41 6.09 -10.50 -2.84
CA ALA A 41 5.04 -10.89 -3.77
C ALA A 41 3.97 -9.80 -3.90
N SER A 42 3.55 -9.16 -2.80
CA SER A 42 2.58 -8.07 -2.84
C SER A 42 3.11 -6.89 -3.66
N LEU A 43 4.37 -6.47 -3.44
CA LEU A 43 5.00 -5.40 -4.22
C LEU A 43 5.17 -5.77 -5.70
N LYS A 44 5.56 -7.01 -6.00
CA LYS A 44 5.66 -7.52 -7.38
C LYS A 44 4.29 -7.54 -8.07
N SER A 45 3.23 -7.92 -7.37
CA SER A 45 1.86 -7.89 -7.90
C SER A 45 1.41 -6.47 -8.24
N ILE A 46 1.69 -5.48 -7.38
CA ILE A 46 1.40 -4.06 -7.65
C ILE A 46 2.18 -3.59 -8.88
N ARG A 47 3.47 -3.95 -8.96
CA ARG A 47 4.32 -3.63 -10.11
C ARG A 47 3.76 -4.18 -11.41
N ASN A 48 3.38 -5.46 -11.42
CA ASN A 48 2.80 -6.10 -12.59
C ASN A 48 1.43 -5.49 -12.95
N ALA A 49 0.63 -5.12 -11.95
CA ALA A 49 -0.68 -4.52 -12.17
C ALA A 49 -0.61 -3.13 -12.82
N CYS A 50 0.44 -2.35 -12.53
CA CYS A 50 0.62 -1.03 -13.14
C CYS A 50 1.44 -1.10 -14.44
N GLY A 51 2.64 -1.69 -14.37
CA GLY A 51 3.58 -1.74 -15.50
C GLY A 51 3.19 -2.76 -16.57
N LYS A 52 3.11 -4.05 -16.21
CA LYS A 52 2.87 -5.12 -17.20
C LYS A 52 1.47 -5.09 -17.81
N SER A 53 0.46 -4.68 -17.04
CA SER A 53 -0.90 -4.48 -17.55
C SER A 53 -1.04 -3.18 -18.36
N HIS A 54 0.02 -2.38 -18.49
CA HIS A 54 0.02 -1.07 -19.14
C HIS A 54 -1.07 -0.13 -18.59
N TYR A 55 -1.39 -0.25 -17.30
CA TYR A 55 -2.41 0.55 -16.64
C TYR A 55 -1.74 1.54 -15.70
N ARG A 56 -1.82 2.84 -16.00
CA ARG A 56 -1.24 3.89 -15.14
C ARG A 56 0.22 3.60 -14.76
N GLY A 57 1.07 3.29 -15.76
CA GLY A 57 2.50 3.03 -15.54
C GLY A 57 3.23 4.18 -14.84
N ASP A 58 2.73 5.41 -15.00
CA ASP A 58 3.15 6.61 -14.29
C ASP A 58 3.05 6.51 -12.76
N LEU A 59 2.13 5.69 -12.24
CA LEU A 59 1.92 5.51 -10.79
C LEU A 59 2.63 4.30 -10.20
N GLU A 60 3.36 3.52 -11.00
CA GLU A 60 3.96 2.28 -10.54
C GLU A 60 4.81 2.49 -9.29
N ASP A 61 5.77 3.40 -9.35
CA ASP A 61 6.67 3.70 -8.23
C ASP A 61 5.94 4.30 -7.03
N ALA A 62 4.97 5.18 -7.26
CA ALA A 62 4.18 5.80 -6.21
C ALA A 62 3.35 4.75 -5.44
N ALA A 63 2.71 3.83 -6.17
CA ALA A 63 1.91 2.75 -5.60
C ALA A 63 2.79 1.77 -4.81
N VAL A 64 3.95 1.38 -5.35
CA VAL A 64 4.91 0.49 -4.68
C VAL A 64 5.45 1.13 -3.40
N ARG A 65 5.84 2.41 -3.43
CA ARG A 65 6.33 3.14 -2.23
C ARG A 65 5.26 3.21 -1.15
N ARG A 66 4.02 3.55 -1.52
CA ARG A 66 2.89 3.62 -0.59
C ARG A 66 2.57 2.27 0.04
N ALA A 67 2.58 1.20 -0.75
CA ALA A 67 2.37 -0.16 -0.23
C ALA A 67 3.50 -0.60 0.71
N ALA A 68 4.75 -0.28 0.38
CA ALA A 68 5.89 -0.59 1.23
C ALA A 68 5.82 0.14 2.59
N ALA A 69 5.32 1.38 2.61
CA ALA A 69 5.08 2.13 3.84
C ALA A 69 4.04 1.44 4.74
N PHE A 70 2.90 1.00 4.19
CA PHE A 70 1.89 0.27 4.95
C PHE A 70 2.38 -1.09 5.45
N ILE A 71 3.07 -1.86 4.61
CA ILE A 71 3.64 -3.14 5.04
C ILE A 71 4.65 -2.93 6.17
N ARG A 72 5.44 -1.84 6.11
CA ARG A 72 6.39 -1.49 7.16
C ARG A 72 5.68 -1.08 8.45
N SER A 73 4.61 -0.28 8.36
CA SER A 73 3.85 0.18 9.54
C SER A 73 3.09 -0.96 10.23
N GLN A 74 2.77 -2.04 9.51
CA GLN A 74 2.11 -3.22 10.06
C GLN A 74 3.08 -4.18 10.78
N ARG A 75 4.39 -4.00 10.64
CA ARG A 75 5.34 -4.86 11.36
C ARG A 75 5.33 -4.49 12.84
N PRO A 76 5.41 -5.48 13.75
CA PRO A 76 5.52 -5.19 15.17
C PRO A 76 6.77 -4.35 15.40
N THR A 77 6.58 -3.10 15.81
CA THR A 77 7.69 -2.22 16.17
C THR A 77 8.28 -2.74 17.47
N ALA A 78 9.59 -3.03 17.48
CA ALA A 78 10.33 -3.16 18.73
C ALA A 78 10.06 -1.88 19.55
N ALA A 79 9.73 -2.04 20.83
CA ALA A 79 9.34 -0.95 21.72
C ALA A 79 10.21 0.30 21.47
N VAL A 80 9.56 1.43 21.20
CA VAL A 80 10.22 2.72 20.97
C VAL A 80 11.25 2.92 22.08
N GLN A 81 12.55 2.90 21.74
CA GLN A 81 13.58 3.27 22.69
C GLN A 81 13.32 4.73 23.07
N LYS A 82 12.82 4.96 24.29
CA LYS A 82 12.58 6.31 24.81
C LYS A 82 13.89 7.10 24.70
N ARG A 83 13.85 8.24 24.00
CA ARG A 83 14.98 9.19 23.95
C ARG A 83 15.42 9.48 25.38
N ARG A 84 16.64 9.09 25.74
CA ARG A 84 17.26 9.50 27.01
C ARG A 84 17.40 11.02 26.99
N THR A 85 16.69 11.71 27.87
CA THR A 85 16.85 13.14 28.09
C THR A 85 18.22 13.38 28.76
N ARG A 86 18.99 14.33 28.21
CA ARG A 86 20.30 14.72 28.77
C ARG A 86 20.04 15.48 30.08
N LYS A 87 20.54 14.97 31.21
CA LYS A 87 20.43 15.60 32.53
C LYS A 87 21.18 16.94 32.50
N LYS A 88 20.51 18.03 32.86
CA LYS A 88 21.12 19.37 33.01
C LYS A 88 21.90 19.38 34.32
N GLN A 89 23.22 19.60 34.27
CA GLN A 89 24.03 19.77 35.48
C GLN A 89 23.81 21.18 36.05
N SER A 90 23.64 21.24 37.37
CA SER A 90 23.48 22.42 38.21
C SER A 90 24.77 23.22 38.33
#